data_AF-A0A8C7Y489-F1
#
_entry.id   AF-A0A8C7Y489-F1
#
_cell.length_a   1.000
_cell.length_b   1.000
_cell.length_c   1.000
_cell.angle_alpha   90.00
_cell.angle_beta   90.00
_cell.angle_gamma   90.00
#
_symmetry.space_group_name_H-M   'P 1'
#
loop_
_entity.id
_entity.type
_entity.pdbx_description
1 polymer ?
#
loop_
_entity_poly.entity_id
_entity_poly.type
_entity_poly.pdbx_seq_one_letter_code
_entity_poly.pdbx_strand_id
1 'polypeptide(L)'
;MAMSQALSEEEFHRMQAQLLELRTQNYQLSDDLRKNTAELGALRQKNGLLERDLVKAQKALNKSKKAQEVDALLSENEMLQGKLHSQEDDFRLQNSTLMTELSKLCTQIEQLEKENRDLKQEGGASISSPPPNSASSPMDGELLRLQAENSALQKKMKALQEHFDRELQRQTVAHGNQQDATETDGSAGANGESDVSGEGSVGDSAGERGEKIQLQHRDKELHELEMALNTEQEEKRLLKEQIHSLEASKQAEVAKLQEEMMKLSDKLKKKQER
;
A
#
# COMPACT_ATOMS: atom_id res chain seq x y z
N MET A 1 4.84 28.85 -88.64
CA MET A 1 3.69 28.97 -87.71
C MET A 1 4.17 29.72 -86.49
N ALA A 2 3.85 31.01 -86.45
CA ALA A 2 4.17 31.88 -85.33
C ALA A 2 2.99 31.85 -84.36
N MET A 3 3.25 31.45 -83.12
CA MET A 3 2.41 31.74 -81.95
C MET A 3 3.33 32.23 -80.84
N SER A 4 4.10 33.29 -81.11
CA SER A 4 4.58 34.15 -80.04
C SER A 4 3.37 34.96 -79.58
N GLN A 5 2.53 34.38 -78.72
CA GLN A 5 1.58 35.17 -77.95
C GLN A 5 2.42 36.08 -77.04
N ALA A 6 2.56 37.34 -77.46
CA ALA A 6 3.03 38.37 -76.56
C ALA A 6 2.00 38.47 -75.42
N LEU A 7 2.48 38.45 -74.18
CA LEU A 7 1.65 38.73 -73.01
C LEU A 7 0.88 40.03 -73.26
N SER A 8 -0.41 40.04 -72.94
CA SER A 8 -1.13 41.31 -72.94
C SER A 8 -0.49 42.25 -71.91
N GLU A 9 -0.57 43.56 -72.17
CA GLU A 9 0.03 44.58 -71.29
C GLU A 9 -0.48 44.46 -69.84
N GLU A 10 -1.76 44.11 -69.69
CA GLU A 10 -2.39 43.85 -68.39
C GLU A 10 -1.81 42.61 -67.68
N GLU A 11 -1.59 41.51 -68.40
CA GLU A 11 -0.95 40.30 -67.84
C GLU A 11 0.51 40.54 -67.46
N PHE A 12 1.24 41.33 -68.25
CA PHE A 12 2.61 41.72 -67.92
C PHE A 12 2.67 42.54 -66.63
N HIS A 13 1.79 43.53 -66.47
CA HIS A 13 1.71 44.33 -65.24
C HIS A 13 1.29 43.50 -64.03
N ARG A 14 0.32 42.59 -64.18
CA ARG A 14 -0.09 41.68 -63.11
C ARG A 14 1.06 40.80 -62.66
N MET A 15 1.82 40.21 -63.59
CA MET A 15 2.98 39.39 -63.29
C MET A 15 4.10 40.19 -62.64
N GLN A 16 4.35 41.43 -63.10
CA GLN A 16 5.32 42.33 -62.49
C GLN A 16 4.96 42.68 -61.05
N ALA A 17 3.68 42.95 -60.76
CA ALA A 17 3.18 43.23 -59.43
C ALA A 17 3.36 42.02 -58.49
N GLN A 18 3.00 40.81 -58.97
CA GLN A 18 3.20 39.58 -58.21
C GLN A 18 4.68 39.31 -57.93
N LEU A 19 5.57 39.55 -58.88
CA LEU A 19 7.01 39.37 -58.68
C LEU A 19 7.55 40.34 -57.62
N LEU A 20 7.08 41.60 -57.63
CA LEU A 20 7.47 42.59 -56.63
C LEU A 20 6.93 42.23 -55.23
N GLU A 21 5.70 41.75 -55.16
CA GLU A 21 5.09 41.28 -53.91
C GLU A 21 5.87 40.08 -53.34
N LEU A 22 6.15 39.06 -54.16
CA LEU A 22 6.96 37.91 -53.76
C LEU A 22 8.35 38.31 -53.30
N ARG A 23 9.00 39.26 -53.99
CA ARG A 23 10.31 39.76 -53.59
C ARG A 23 10.25 40.47 -52.24
N THR A 24 9.21 41.27 -52.01
CA THR A 24 8.99 41.97 -50.73
C THR A 24 8.76 40.97 -49.59
N GLN A 25 7.90 39.98 -49.82
CA GLN A 25 7.64 38.89 -48.87
C GLN A 25 8.92 38.09 -48.58
N ASN A 26 9.74 37.81 -49.60
CA ASN A 26 10.99 37.08 -49.42
C ASN A 26 12.00 37.84 -48.55
N TYR A 27 12.11 39.17 -48.71
CA TYR A 27 12.93 39.99 -47.83
C TYR A 27 12.43 40.01 -46.40
N GLN A 28 11.11 40.14 -46.21
CA GLN A 28 10.50 40.12 -44.88
C GLN A 28 10.75 38.79 -44.17
N LEU A 29 10.48 37.67 -44.84
CA LEU A 29 10.73 36.32 -44.30
C LEU A 29 12.20 36.10 -43.98
N SER A 30 13.11 36.59 -44.82
CA SER A 30 14.55 36.47 -44.58
C SER A 30 15.01 37.28 -43.36
N ASP A 31 14.42 38.45 -43.14
CA ASP A 31 14.71 39.27 -41.97
C ASP A 31 14.15 38.63 -40.69
N ASP A 32 12.92 38.11 -40.74
CA ASP A 32 12.29 37.43 -39.61
C ASP A 32 13.02 36.12 -39.27
N LEU A 33 13.48 35.36 -40.27
CA LEU A 33 14.31 34.17 -40.05
C LEU A 33 15.63 34.53 -39.35
N ARG A 34 16.25 35.67 -39.72
CA ARG A 34 17.48 36.14 -39.08
C ARG A 34 17.23 36.52 -37.62
N LYS A 35 16.15 37.24 -37.32
CA LYS A 35 15.75 37.61 -35.95
C LYS A 35 15.47 36.37 -35.11
N ASN A 36 14.62 35.46 -35.60
CA ASN A 36 14.28 34.23 -34.91
C ASN A 36 15.52 33.36 -34.63
N THR A 37 16.46 33.29 -35.58
CA THR A 37 17.72 32.56 -35.38
C THR A 37 18.57 33.17 -34.27
N ALA A 38 18.66 34.51 -34.22
CA ALA A 38 19.38 35.22 -33.16
C ALA A 38 18.72 35.01 -31.79
N GLU A 39 17.40 35.11 -31.71
CA GLU A 39 16.64 34.88 -30.48
C GLU A 39 16.76 33.44 -29.98
N LEU A 40 16.66 32.46 -30.88
CA LEU A 40 16.88 31.05 -30.57
C LEU A 40 18.29 30.81 -30.00
N GLY A 41 19.30 31.46 -30.57
CA GLY A 41 20.67 31.42 -30.05
C GLY A 41 20.76 31.99 -28.63
N ALA A 42 20.15 33.15 -28.38
CA ALA A 42 20.13 33.79 -27.06
C ALA A 42 19.41 32.94 -26.01
N LEU A 43 18.27 32.33 -26.38
CA LEU A 43 17.53 31.42 -25.50
C LEU A 43 18.32 30.15 -25.17
N ARG A 44 19.01 29.55 -26.16
CA ARG A 44 19.89 28.40 -25.92
C ARG A 44 21.03 28.75 -24.96
N GLN A 45 21.66 29.91 -25.14
CA GLN A 45 22.71 30.37 -24.23
C GLN A 45 22.16 30.59 -22.82
N LYS A 46 21.00 31.23 -22.68
CA LYS A 46 20.32 31.45 -21.39
C LYS A 46 19.97 30.12 -20.72
N ASN A 47 19.47 29.15 -21.48
CA ASN A 47 19.17 27.82 -20.94
C ASN A 47 20.44 27.14 -20.40
N GLY A 48 21.53 27.14 -21.16
CA GLY A 48 22.80 26.59 -20.69
C GLY A 48 23.41 27.30 -19.47
N LEU A 49 23.12 28.60 -19.26
CA LEU A 49 23.47 29.30 -18.02
C LEU A 49 22.63 28.79 -16.84
N LEU A 50 21.31 28.70 -17.02
CA LEU A 50 20.39 28.24 -15.98
C LEU A 50 20.67 26.80 -15.56
N GLU A 51 20.97 25.90 -16.50
CA GLU A 51 21.38 24.52 -16.19
C GLU A 51 22.62 24.48 -15.30
N ARG A 52 23.63 25.30 -15.61
CA ARG A 52 24.85 25.39 -14.78
C ARG A 52 24.57 25.94 -13.39
N ASP A 53 23.69 26.92 -13.27
CA ASP A 53 23.35 27.52 -11.98
C ASP A 53 22.47 26.58 -11.13
N LEU A 54 21.57 25.80 -11.75
CA LEU A 54 20.82 24.74 -11.09
C LEU A 54 21.77 23.71 -10.48
N VAL A 55 22.76 23.23 -11.25
CA VAL A 55 23.74 22.26 -10.74
C VAL A 55 24.55 22.83 -9.57
N LYS A 56 24.91 24.12 -9.60
CA LYS A 56 25.60 24.77 -8.48
C LYS A 56 24.70 24.87 -7.25
N ALA A 57 23.44 25.26 -7.43
CA ALA A 57 22.47 25.35 -6.34
C ALA A 57 22.24 23.98 -5.70
N GLN A 58 22.11 22.91 -6.49
CA GLN A 58 21.97 21.55 -5.99
C GLN A 58 23.19 21.11 -5.17
N LYS A 59 24.41 21.43 -5.64
CA LYS A 59 25.64 21.14 -4.89
C LYS A 59 25.72 21.94 -3.58
N ALA A 60 25.27 23.20 -3.58
CA ALA A 60 25.23 24.02 -2.37
C ALA A 60 24.21 23.48 -1.36
N LEU A 61 23.04 23.05 -1.84
CA LEU A 61 22.01 22.42 -1.03
C LEU A 61 22.52 21.12 -0.37
N ASN A 62 23.10 20.21 -1.15
CA ASN A 62 23.62 18.94 -0.64
C ASN A 62 24.81 19.12 0.34
N LYS A 63 25.56 20.21 0.22
CA LYS A 63 26.64 20.58 1.15
C LYS A 63 26.16 21.38 2.35
N SER A 64 24.91 21.85 2.33
CA SER A 64 24.36 22.62 3.42
C SER A 64 24.27 21.73 4.65
N LYS A 65 24.94 22.13 5.73
CA LYS A 65 24.90 21.42 7.01
C LYS A 65 23.47 21.19 7.50
N LYS A 66 22.57 22.14 7.24
CA LYS A 66 21.17 22.04 7.63
C LYS A 66 20.45 20.88 6.94
N ALA A 67 20.75 20.59 5.66
CA ALA A 67 20.14 19.45 4.97
C ALA A 67 20.64 18.12 5.55
N GLN A 68 21.95 18.00 5.77
CA GLN A 68 22.56 16.81 6.37
C GLN A 68 22.10 16.58 7.82
N GLU A 69 21.94 17.66 8.59
CA GLU A 69 21.43 17.59 9.97
C GLU A 69 19.97 17.14 10.01
N VAL A 70 19.13 17.61 9.09
CA VAL A 70 17.75 17.13 8.95
C VAL A 70 17.72 15.64 8.61
N ASP A 71 18.52 15.19 7.64
CA ASP A 71 18.59 13.78 7.26
C ASP A 71 19.06 12.89 8.44
N ALA A 72 20.06 13.36 9.19
CA ALA A 72 20.55 12.66 10.38
C ALA A 72 19.49 12.58 11.48
N LEU A 73 18.77 13.67 11.75
CA LEU A 73 17.70 13.71 12.74
C LEU A 73 16.52 12.82 12.35
N LEU A 74 16.17 12.75 11.07
CA LEU A 74 15.14 11.84 10.58
C LEU A 74 15.54 10.38 10.80
N SER A 75 16.78 10.02 10.44
CA SER A 75 17.29 8.66 10.66
C SER A 75 17.36 8.28 12.15
N GLU A 76 17.75 9.22 13.01
CA GLU A 76 17.73 9.00 14.46
C GLU A 76 16.29 8.83 14.98
N ASN A 77 15.35 9.65 14.50
CA ASN A 77 13.96 9.55 14.90
C ASN A 77 13.36 8.19 14.53
N GLU A 78 13.60 7.71 13.30
CA GLU A 78 13.17 6.38 12.85
C GLU A 78 13.77 5.27 13.74
N MET A 79 15.06 5.36 14.06
CA MET A 79 15.71 4.40 14.97
C MET A 79 15.08 4.40 16.36
N LEU A 80 14.82 5.59 16.92
CA LEU A 80 14.22 5.75 18.24
C LEU A 80 12.78 5.24 18.27
N GLN A 81 11.99 5.50 17.22
CA GLN A 81 10.66 4.95 17.08
C GLN A 81 10.68 3.41 17.04
N GLY A 82 11.60 2.81 16.27
CA GLY A 82 11.76 1.36 16.23
C GLY A 82 12.13 0.76 17.59
N LYS A 83 13.02 1.42 18.35
CA LYS A 83 13.37 1.01 19.72
C LYS A 83 12.18 1.12 20.67
N LEU A 84 11.41 2.21 20.59
CA LEU A 84 10.24 2.42 21.43
C LEU A 84 9.20 1.33 21.16
N HIS A 85 8.91 1.03 19.90
CA HIS A 85 7.95 0.00 19.53
C HIS A 85 8.37 -1.39 20.04
N SER A 86 9.65 -1.75 19.87
CA SER A 86 10.19 -3.00 20.40
C SER A 86 10.05 -3.09 21.92
N GLN A 87 10.26 -1.98 22.65
CA GLN A 87 10.07 -1.95 24.11
C GLN A 87 8.60 -2.06 24.51
N GLU A 88 7.69 -1.42 23.76
CA GLU A 88 6.24 -1.53 23.97
C GLU A 88 5.77 -2.97 23.78
N ASP A 89 6.28 -3.67 22.76
CA ASP A 89 5.99 -5.09 22.50
C ASP A 89 6.51 -6.00 23.61
N ASP A 90 7.75 -5.78 24.08
CA ASP A 90 8.33 -6.50 25.21
C ASP A 90 7.50 -6.29 26.49
N PHE A 91 7.08 -5.06 26.77
CA PHE A 91 6.25 -4.74 27.93
C PHE A 91 4.87 -5.40 27.83
N ARG A 92 4.24 -5.39 26.65
CA ARG A 92 2.97 -6.09 26.40
C ARG A 92 3.10 -7.59 26.63
N LEU A 93 4.17 -8.20 26.11
CA LEU A 93 4.44 -9.62 26.29
C LEU A 93 4.69 -9.97 27.77
N GLN A 94 5.50 -9.16 28.46
CA GLN A 94 5.76 -9.34 29.89
C GLN A 94 4.46 -9.25 30.71
N ASN A 95 3.62 -8.25 30.43
CA ASN A 95 2.35 -8.08 31.13
C ASN A 95 1.39 -9.25 30.86
N SER A 96 1.26 -9.68 29.60
CA SER A 96 0.46 -10.86 29.23
C SER A 96 0.93 -12.13 29.93
N THR A 97 2.25 -12.34 29.99
CA THR A 97 2.86 -13.48 30.69
C THR A 97 2.57 -13.42 32.19
N LEU A 98 2.73 -12.24 32.81
CA LEU A 98 2.46 -12.03 34.23
C LEU A 98 0.99 -12.33 34.57
N MET A 99 0.04 -11.83 33.77
CA MET A 99 -1.39 -12.09 33.99
C MET A 99 -1.71 -13.58 33.86
N THR A 100 -1.05 -14.28 32.92
CA THR A 100 -1.21 -15.73 32.74
C THR A 100 -0.69 -16.50 33.95
N GLU A 101 0.50 -16.16 34.45
CA GLU A 101 1.08 -16.81 35.64
C GLU A 101 0.28 -16.51 36.91
N LEU A 102 -0.23 -15.28 37.07
CA LEU A 102 -1.12 -14.93 38.17
C LEU A 102 -2.40 -15.78 38.14
N SER A 103 -3.01 -15.92 36.96
CA SER A 103 -4.21 -16.75 36.78
C SER A 103 -3.92 -18.22 37.14
N LYS A 104 -2.76 -18.76 36.72
CA LYS A 104 -2.34 -20.13 37.09
C LYS A 104 -2.21 -20.29 38.60
N LEU A 105 -1.53 -19.36 39.28
CA LEU A 105 -1.39 -19.39 40.74
C LEU A 105 -2.74 -19.36 41.44
N CYS A 106 -3.67 -18.51 41.00
CA CYS A 106 -5.04 -18.47 41.54
C CYS A 106 -5.73 -19.83 41.41
N THR A 107 -5.70 -20.45 40.21
CA THR A 107 -6.30 -21.78 40.01
C THR A 107 -5.63 -22.86 40.86
N GLN A 108 -4.32 -22.80 41.07
CA GLN A 108 -3.59 -23.76 41.90
C GLN A 108 -3.95 -23.61 43.37
N ILE A 109 -4.09 -22.38 43.86
CA ILE A 109 -4.55 -22.10 45.24
C ILE A 109 -5.97 -22.64 45.43
N GLU A 110 -6.90 -22.34 44.51
CA GLU A 110 -8.27 -22.83 44.58
C GLU A 110 -8.34 -24.36 44.60
N GLN A 111 -7.50 -25.02 43.80
CA GLN A 111 -7.42 -26.48 43.74
C GLN A 111 -6.87 -27.07 45.06
N LEU A 112 -5.80 -26.50 45.61
CA LEU A 112 -5.22 -26.94 46.89
C LEU A 112 -6.16 -26.70 48.07
N GLU A 113 -6.92 -25.60 48.05
CA GLU A 113 -7.95 -25.34 49.04
C GLU A 113 -9.10 -26.36 48.95
N LYS A 114 -9.49 -26.76 47.73
CA LYS A 114 -10.48 -27.81 47.52
C LYS A 114 -9.99 -29.16 48.04
N GLU A 115 -8.79 -29.57 47.66
CA GLU A 115 -8.17 -30.82 48.14
C GLU A 115 -8.06 -30.84 49.68
N ASN A 116 -7.65 -29.72 50.30
CA ASN A 116 -7.63 -29.61 51.75
C ASN A 116 -9.02 -29.74 52.39
N ARG A 117 -10.07 -29.22 51.74
CA ARG A 117 -11.46 -29.39 52.23
C ARG A 117 -11.91 -30.85 52.11
N ASP A 118 -11.61 -31.48 50.98
CA ASP A 118 -11.99 -32.86 50.68
C ASP A 118 -11.29 -33.83 51.65
N LEU A 119 -9.98 -33.67 51.88
CA LEU A 119 -9.22 -34.46 52.86
C LEU A 119 -9.72 -34.28 54.30
N LYS A 120 -10.19 -33.08 54.66
CA LYS A 120 -10.83 -32.83 55.97
C LYS A 120 -12.21 -33.48 56.08
N GLN A 121 -12.95 -33.60 54.98
CA GLN A 121 -14.22 -34.33 54.95
C GLN A 121 -14.02 -35.85 54.99
N GLU A 122 -13.05 -36.38 54.24
CA GLU A 122 -12.69 -37.80 54.24
C GLU A 122 -12.08 -38.25 55.57
N GLY A 123 -11.30 -37.38 56.23
CA GLY A 123 -10.79 -37.60 57.60
C GLY A 123 -11.87 -37.54 58.69
N GLY A 124 -13.07 -37.04 58.39
CA GLY A 124 -14.21 -36.93 59.31
C GLY A 124 -15.27 -38.04 59.17
N ALA A 125 -15.17 -38.90 58.15
CA ALA A 125 -16.18 -39.89 57.83
C ALA A 125 -15.58 -41.27 57.52
N SER A 126 -15.02 -41.94 58.54
CA SER A 126 -14.93 -43.42 58.53
C SER A 126 -14.64 -44.00 59.92
N ILE A 127 -15.71 -44.20 60.68
CA ILE A 127 -15.96 -45.47 61.37
C ILE A 127 -17.42 -45.83 61.10
N SER A 128 -17.70 -46.46 59.96
CA SER A 128 -18.56 -47.66 59.89
C SER A 128 -18.95 -48.00 58.45
N SER A 129 -18.76 -49.28 58.15
CA SER A 129 -19.56 -50.16 57.29
C SER A 129 -18.81 -50.82 56.11
N PRO A 130 -19.11 -52.11 55.83
CA PRO A 130 -18.32 -53.01 55.00
C PRO A 130 -18.58 -52.80 53.49
N PRO A 131 -17.73 -53.34 52.60
CA PRO A 131 -17.75 -52.95 51.19
C PRO A 131 -18.90 -53.63 50.43
N PRO A 132 -19.71 -52.90 49.63
CA PRO A 132 -20.43 -53.51 48.55
C PRO A 132 -19.52 -53.57 47.32
N ASN A 133 -19.18 -54.78 46.90
CA ASN A 133 -18.75 -55.04 45.54
C ASN A 133 -19.79 -54.51 44.54
N SER A 134 -19.30 -53.99 43.41
CA SER A 134 -20.04 -53.61 42.18
C SER A 134 -20.37 -52.13 42.02
N ALA A 135 -19.34 -51.32 41.74
CA ALA A 135 -19.50 -50.15 40.89
C ALA A 135 -18.26 -50.05 40.02
N SER A 136 -18.40 -50.33 38.72
CA SER A 136 -17.45 -49.87 37.71
C SER A 136 -17.16 -48.39 37.97
N SER A 137 -15.89 -48.05 38.20
CA SER A 137 -15.49 -46.70 38.59
C SER A 137 -15.97 -45.70 37.52
N PRO A 138 -16.41 -44.48 37.87
CA PRO A 138 -16.66 -43.43 36.87
C PRO A 138 -15.44 -43.19 35.96
N MET A 139 -14.22 -43.49 36.45
CA MET A 139 -13.01 -43.49 35.62
C MET A 139 -12.98 -44.57 34.54
N ASP A 140 -13.64 -45.72 34.71
CA ASP A 140 -13.71 -46.76 33.68
C ASP A 140 -14.59 -46.31 32.50
N GLY A 141 -15.66 -45.55 32.78
CA GLY A 141 -16.52 -44.96 31.75
C GLY A 141 -15.85 -43.81 30.99
N GLU A 142 -15.13 -42.94 31.72
CA GLU A 142 -14.29 -41.87 31.17
C GLU A 142 -13.18 -42.44 30.27
N LEU A 143 -12.49 -43.50 30.74
CA LEU A 143 -11.43 -44.19 30.00
C LEU A 143 -11.97 -44.83 28.72
N LEU A 144 -13.13 -45.49 28.78
CA LEU A 144 -13.76 -46.08 27.60
C LEU A 144 -14.17 -45.01 26.57
N ARG A 145 -14.68 -43.86 27.03
CA ARG A 145 -15.01 -42.72 26.16
C ARG A 145 -13.77 -42.12 25.51
N LEU A 146 -12.72 -41.85 26.27
CA LEU A 146 -11.45 -41.36 25.75
C LEU A 146 -10.79 -42.36 24.79
N GLN A 147 -10.97 -43.67 25.03
CA GLN A 147 -10.48 -44.71 24.14
C GLN A 147 -11.28 -44.75 22.81
N ALA A 148 -12.60 -44.54 22.87
CA ALA A 148 -13.42 -44.39 21.66
C ALA A 148 -13.06 -43.12 20.87
N GLU A 149 -12.81 -42.00 21.56
CA GLU A 149 -12.38 -40.75 20.96
C GLU A 149 -10.98 -40.87 20.34
N ASN A 150 -10.02 -41.49 21.04
CA ASN A 150 -8.70 -41.79 20.48
C ASN A 150 -8.81 -42.69 19.25
N SER A 151 -9.66 -43.71 19.27
CA SER A 151 -9.88 -44.56 18.09
C SER A 151 -10.48 -43.77 16.91
N ALA A 152 -11.41 -42.86 17.18
CA ALA A 152 -12.00 -41.99 16.17
C ALA A 152 -10.98 -40.98 15.60
N LEU A 153 -10.15 -40.38 16.45
CA LEU A 153 -9.07 -39.47 16.03
C LEU A 153 -7.98 -40.20 15.25
N GLN A 154 -7.58 -41.40 15.67
CA GLN A 154 -6.65 -42.24 14.91
C GLN A 154 -7.21 -42.61 13.53
N LYS A 155 -8.51 -42.93 13.44
CA LYS A 155 -9.18 -43.15 12.15
C LYS A 155 -9.19 -41.88 11.28
N LYS A 156 -9.47 -40.71 11.86
CA LYS A 156 -9.43 -39.43 11.14
C LYS A 156 -8.01 -39.09 10.66
N MET A 157 -7.00 -39.26 11.50
CA MET A 157 -5.58 -39.11 11.15
C MET A 157 -5.20 -40.02 9.99
N LYS A 158 -5.56 -41.31 10.07
CA LYS A 158 -5.31 -42.29 9.01
C LYS A 158 -6.04 -41.91 7.71
N ALA A 159 -7.29 -41.47 7.78
CA ALA A 159 -8.05 -41.05 6.62
C ALA A 159 -7.45 -39.79 5.96
N LEU A 160 -7.00 -38.82 6.75
CA LEU A 160 -6.27 -37.65 6.24
C LEU A 160 -4.95 -38.05 5.59
N GLN A 161 -4.21 -38.96 6.20
CA GLN A 161 -2.95 -39.45 5.65
C GLN A 161 -3.16 -40.21 4.35
N GLU A 162 -4.16 -41.09 4.27
CA GLU A 162 -4.55 -41.74 3.02
C GLU A 162 -5.03 -40.75 1.95
N HIS A 163 -5.67 -39.66 2.34
CA HIS A 163 -6.06 -38.59 1.41
C HIS A 163 -4.84 -37.87 0.86
N PHE A 164 -3.90 -37.47 1.72
CA PHE A 164 -2.64 -36.87 1.31
C PHE A 164 -1.82 -37.80 0.40
N ASP A 165 -1.72 -39.09 0.72
CA ASP A 165 -1.03 -40.08 -0.10
C ASP A 165 -1.72 -40.25 -1.46
N ARG A 166 -3.05 -40.28 -1.51
CA ARG A 166 -3.81 -40.31 -2.77
C ARG A 166 -3.64 -39.04 -3.60
N GLU A 167 -3.59 -37.87 -2.97
CA GLU A 167 -3.34 -36.58 -3.63
C GLU A 167 -1.94 -36.54 -4.25
N LEU A 168 -0.93 -37.02 -3.50
CA LEU A 168 0.44 -37.11 -3.96
C LEU A 168 0.57 -38.12 -5.12
N GLN A 169 -0.09 -39.27 -5.02
CA GLN A 169 -0.17 -40.23 -6.12
C GLN A 169 -0.86 -39.64 -7.36
N ARG A 170 -1.96 -38.90 -7.19
CA ARG A 170 -2.64 -38.18 -8.29
C ARG A 170 -1.73 -37.13 -8.93
N GLN A 171 -0.99 -36.35 -8.15
CA GLN A 171 -0.03 -35.38 -8.69
C GLN A 171 1.10 -36.07 -9.46
N THR A 172 1.56 -37.24 -9.00
CA THR A 172 2.61 -38.02 -9.66
C THR A 172 2.11 -38.65 -10.97
N VAL A 173 0.88 -39.16 -11.01
CA VAL A 173 0.25 -39.72 -12.22
C VAL A 173 -0.14 -38.62 -13.21
N ALA A 174 -0.58 -37.44 -12.72
CA ALA A 174 -0.86 -36.28 -13.56
C ALA A 174 0.41 -35.68 -14.20
N HIS A 175 1.55 -35.70 -13.50
CA HIS A 175 2.85 -35.31 -14.07
C HIS A 175 3.47 -36.38 -14.99
N GLY A 176 3.11 -37.66 -14.81
CA GLY A 176 3.56 -38.75 -15.70
C GLY A 176 2.84 -38.80 -17.05
N ASN A 177 1.60 -38.31 -17.13
CA ASN A 177 0.78 -38.32 -18.35
C ASN A 177 0.82 -37.01 -19.15
N GLN A 178 1.65 -36.02 -18.77
CA GLN A 178 1.77 -34.73 -19.46
C GLN A 178 3.04 -34.60 -20.32
N GLN A 179 3.71 -35.73 -20.61
CA GLN A 179 4.84 -35.79 -21.55
C GLN A 179 4.51 -36.38 -22.92
N ASP A 180 3.24 -36.64 -23.24
CA ASP A 180 2.88 -37.05 -24.60
C ASP A 180 1.48 -36.59 -25.02
N ALA A 181 1.41 -36.03 -26.24
CA ALA A 181 0.25 -35.53 -27.00
C ALA A 181 -0.42 -34.20 -26.53
N THR A 182 -0.14 -33.04 -27.15
CA THR A 182 -0.67 -32.51 -28.44
C THR A 182 -2.20 -32.41 -28.57
N GLU A 183 -2.66 -31.15 -28.64
CA GLU A 183 -3.71 -30.59 -29.49
C GLU A 183 -5.23 -30.87 -29.23
N THR A 184 -5.97 -29.76 -29.36
CA THR A 184 -7.39 -29.60 -29.78
C THR A 184 -8.54 -29.65 -28.75
N ASP A 185 -9.16 -28.47 -28.60
CA ASP A 185 -10.58 -28.10 -28.82
C ASP A 185 -11.73 -28.99 -28.28
N GLY A 186 -12.80 -28.35 -27.76
CA GLY A 186 -14.09 -29.04 -27.56
C GLY A 186 -14.93 -28.65 -26.35
N SER A 187 -15.71 -27.59 -26.52
CA SER A 187 -17.04 -27.24 -25.96
C SER A 187 -17.93 -28.31 -25.27
N ALA A 188 -18.79 -27.78 -24.37
CA ALA A 188 -20.19 -28.15 -24.06
C ALA A 188 -20.52 -29.06 -22.85
N GLY A 189 -21.01 -28.42 -21.78
CA GLY A 189 -22.35 -28.55 -21.18
C GLY A 189 -22.91 -29.91 -20.75
N ALA A 190 -23.41 -29.99 -19.50
CA ALA A 190 -24.82 -30.27 -19.18
C ALA A 190 -25.05 -30.45 -17.67
N ASN A 191 -26.26 -30.04 -17.26
CA ASN A 191 -26.84 -30.05 -15.92
C ASN A 191 -26.94 -31.43 -15.26
N GLY A 192 -27.00 -31.43 -13.94
CA GLY A 192 -27.50 -32.53 -13.11
C GLY A 192 -27.86 -32.04 -11.71
N GLU A 193 -29.09 -31.55 -11.56
CA GLU A 193 -29.72 -31.34 -10.25
C GLU A 193 -29.94 -32.69 -9.55
N SER A 194 -29.75 -32.74 -8.24
CA SER A 194 -30.50 -33.67 -7.38
C SER A 194 -30.58 -33.11 -5.97
N ASP A 195 -31.78 -32.69 -5.62
CA ASP A 195 -32.25 -32.28 -4.30
C ASP A 195 -32.65 -33.52 -3.49
N VAL A 196 -32.36 -33.57 -2.18
CA VAL A 196 -33.14 -34.29 -1.16
C VAL A 196 -32.75 -33.76 0.23
N SER A 197 -33.79 -33.33 0.92
CA SER A 197 -33.85 -32.69 2.23
C SER A 197 -33.52 -33.61 3.41
N GLY A 198 -33.17 -33.01 4.56
CA GLY A 198 -33.16 -33.69 5.85
C GLY A 198 -32.67 -32.79 6.99
N GLU A 199 -33.62 -32.22 7.73
CA GLU A 199 -33.46 -31.42 8.95
C GLU A 199 -32.68 -32.15 10.07
N GLY A 200 -31.98 -31.39 10.92
CA GLY A 200 -31.46 -31.89 12.19
C GLY A 200 -30.33 -31.04 12.78
N SER A 201 -30.70 -29.99 13.51
CA SER A 201 -29.84 -29.14 14.34
C SER A 201 -28.87 -29.95 15.23
N VAL A 202 -27.62 -29.48 15.33
CA VAL A 202 -26.81 -29.27 16.55
C VAL A 202 -25.33 -29.18 16.13
N GLY A 203 -24.75 -27.98 16.20
CA GLY A 203 -23.31 -27.76 15.98
C GLY A 203 -22.89 -26.30 15.74
N ASP A 204 -23.66 -25.33 16.22
CA ASP A 204 -23.54 -23.91 15.84
C ASP A 204 -22.61 -23.11 16.77
N SER A 205 -21.36 -23.55 16.95
CA SER A 205 -20.43 -22.78 17.82
C SER A 205 -18.98 -22.77 17.35
N ALA A 206 -18.62 -23.60 16.36
CA ALA A 206 -17.28 -23.61 15.78
C ALA A 206 -17.18 -22.74 14.51
N GLY A 207 -18.23 -22.73 13.68
CA GLY A 207 -18.33 -21.88 12.48
C GLY A 207 -18.45 -20.39 12.83
N GLU A 208 -19.37 -20.05 13.75
CA GLU A 208 -19.56 -18.67 14.21
C GLU A 208 -18.32 -18.06 14.86
N ARG A 209 -17.49 -18.86 15.57
CA ARG A 209 -16.23 -18.37 16.16
C ARG A 209 -15.19 -18.06 15.09
N GLY A 210 -15.09 -18.88 14.05
CA GLY A 210 -14.19 -18.64 12.91
C GLY A 210 -14.58 -17.41 12.11
N GLU A 211 -15.87 -17.28 11.78
CA GLU A 211 -16.40 -16.09 11.10
C GLU A 211 -16.27 -14.83 11.94
N LYS A 212 -16.52 -14.90 13.26
CA LYS A 212 -16.39 -13.75 14.16
C LYS A 212 -14.94 -13.28 14.32
N ILE A 213 -13.97 -14.19 14.35
CA ILE A 213 -12.54 -13.84 14.37
C ILE A 213 -12.13 -13.19 13.04
N GLN A 214 -12.64 -13.71 11.92
CA GLN A 214 -12.32 -13.19 10.59
C GLN A 214 -12.97 -11.82 10.33
N LEU A 215 -14.21 -11.61 10.80
CA LEU A 215 -14.87 -10.31 10.81
C LEU A 215 -14.13 -9.30 11.68
N GLN A 216 -13.70 -9.68 12.89
CA GLN A 216 -12.92 -8.81 13.76
C GLN A 216 -11.55 -8.43 13.18
N HIS A 217 -10.91 -9.34 12.45
CA HIS A 217 -9.66 -9.03 11.74
C HIS A 217 -9.91 -8.01 10.63
N ARG A 218 -10.97 -8.22 9.86
CA ARG A 218 -11.36 -7.37 8.73
C ARG A 218 -11.81 -5.98 9.19
N ASP A 219 -12.50 -5.88 10.33
CA ASP A 219 -12.87 -4.60 10.96
C ASP A 219 -11.64 -3.83 11.44
N LYS A 220 -10.61 -4.51 11.97
CA LYS A 220 -9.34 -3.88 12.33
C LYS A 220 -8.58 -3.37 11.11
N GLU A 221 -8.51 -4.17 10.05
CA GLU A 221 -7.89 -3.75 8.78
C GLU A 221 -8.62 -2.56 8.16
N LEU A 222 -9.95 -2.55 8.19
CA LEU A 222 -10.74 -1.40 7.72
C LEU A 222 -10.49 -0.15 8.57
N HIS A 223 -10.38 -0.30 9.88
CA HIS A 223 -10.10 0.83 10.76
C HIS A 223 -8.68 1.39 10.55
N GLU A 224 -7.68 0.53 10.35
CA GLU A 224 -6.32 0.96 10.01
C GLU A 224 -6.26 1.67 8.65
N LEU A 225 -6.98 1.16 7.64
CA LEU A 225 -7.08 1.80 6.34
C LEU A 225 -7.79 3.15 6.40
N GLU A 226 -8.84 3.28 7.21
CA GLU A 226 -9.56 4.54 7.40
C GLU A 226 -8.71 5.59 8.12
N MET A 227 -7.95 5.17 9.14
CA MET A 227 -6.95 6.01 9.79
C MET A 227 -5.88 6.49 8.81
N ALA A 228 -5.29 5.59 8.03
CA ALA A 228 -4.26 5.91 7.04
C ALA A 228 -4.78 6.87 5.96
N LEU A 229 -6.01 6.64 5.48
CA LEU A 229 -6.66 7.51 4.50
C LEU A 229 -6.88 8.92 5.05
N ASN A 230 -7.33 9.05 6.31
CA ASN A 230 -7.49 10.36 6.96
C ASN A 230 -6.15 11.08 7.12
N THR A 231 -5.08 10.37 7.48
CA THR A 231 -3.74 10.95 7.57
C THR A 231 -3.27 11.45 6.20
N GLU A 232 -3.40 10.65 5.15
CA GLU A 232 -3.00 11.04 3.79
C GLU A 232 -3.81 12.24 3.27
N GLN A 233 -5.11 12.29 3.57
CA GLN A 233 -5.97 13.42 3.21
C GLN A 233 -5.55 14.71 3.90
N GLU A 234 -5.19 14.65 5.18
CA GLU A 234 -4.75 15.83 5.94
C GLU A 234 -3.36 16.30 5.51
N GLU A 235 -2.43 15.38 5.24
CA GLU A 235 -1.13 15.72 4.64
C GLU A 235 -1.30 16.41 3.29
N LYS A 236 -2.18 15.88 2.44
CA LYS A 236 -2.49 16.49 1.14
C LYS A 236 -3.13 17.87 1.28
N ARG A 237 -3.96 18.09 2.31
CA ARG A 237 -4.54 19.39 2.63
C ARG A 237 -3.45 20.39 3.02
N LEU A 238 -2.57 20.00 3.95
CA LEU A 238 -1.45 20.83 4.42
C LEU A 238 -0.47 21.18 3.29
N LEU A 239 -0.13 20.22 2.43
CA LEU A 239 0.73 20.45 1.27
C LEU A 239 0.10 21.45 0.29
N LYS A 240 -1.21 21.35 0.04
CA LYS A 240 -1.92 22.32 -0.81
C LYS A 240 -1.91 23.73 -0.21
N GLU A 241 -2.06 23.86 1.10
CA GLU A 241 -1.98 25.14 1.81
C GLU A 241 -0.56 25.74 1.73
N GLN A 242 0.47 24.92 1.92
CA GLN A 242 1.86 25.38 1.73
C GLN A 242 2.12 25.86 0.31
N ILE A 243 1.67 25.13 -0.70
CA ILE A 243 1.84 25.53 -2.11
C ILE A 243 1.13 26.87 -2.36
N HIS A 244 -0.12 27.03 -1.92
CA HIS A 244 -0.84 28.29 -2.08
C HIS A 244 -0.14 29.46 -1.37
N SER A 245 0.35 29.24 -0.14
CA SER A 245 1.08 30.25 0.61
C SER A 245 2.38 30.67 -0.11
N LEU A 246 3.11 29.69 -0.63
CA LEU A 246 4.36 29.91 -1.36
C LEU A 246 4.12 30.64 -2.69
N GLU A 247 3.06 30.27 -3.41
CA GLU A 247 2.63 30.95 -4.63
C GLU A 247 2.26 32.41 -4.35
N ALA A 248 1.43 32.66 -3.33
CA ALA A 248 1.05 34.02 -2.94
C ALA A 248 2.26 34.87 -2.54
N SER A 249 3.20 34.31 -1.78
CA SER A 249 4.44 34.99 -1.40
C SER A 249 5.30 35.34 -2.61
N LYS A 250 5.50 34.38 -3.54
CA LYS A 250 6.26 34.61 -4.77
C LYS A 250 5.59 35.65 -5.66
N GLN A 251 4.26 35.65 -5.74
CA GLN A 251 3.51 36.60 -6.56
C GLN A 251 3.60 38.03 -6.00
N ALA A 252 3.60 38.17 -4.66
CA ALA A 252 3.86 39.45 -4.01
C ALA A 252 5.30 39.96 -4.25
N GLU A 253 6.30 39.07 -4.22
CA GLU A 253 7.69 39.44 -4.53
C GLU A 253 7.86 39.88 -5.98
N VAL A 254 7.23 39.17 -6.93
CA VAL A 254 7.21 39.56 -8.35
C VAL A 254 6.57 40.93 -8.53
N ALA A 255 5.44 41.20 -7.88
CA ALA A 255 4.78 42.51 -7.96
C ALA A 255 5.68 43.63 -7.42
N LYS A 256 6.38 43.39 -6.30
CA LYS A 256 7.32 44.35 -5.74
C LYS A 256 8.50 44.65 -6.68
N LEU A 257 9.09 43.61 -7.27
CA LEU A 257 10.18 43.76 -8.23
C LEU A 257 9.73 44.50 -9.50
N GLN A 258 8.50 44.25 -9.97
CA GLN A 258 7.90 44.98 -11.09
C GLN A 258 7.73 46.48 -10.76
N GLU A 259 7.31 46.81 -9.54
CA GLU A 259 7.19 48.21 -9.10
C GLU A 259 8.56 48.90 -9.02
N GLU A 260 9.57 48.22 -8.48
CA GLU A 260 10.95 48.73 -8.43
C GLU A 260 11.54 48.94 -9.83
N MET A 261 11.32 48.00 -10.74
CA MET A 261 11.68 48.11 -12.15
C MET A 261 11.03 49.33 -12.80
N MET A 262 9.73 49.56 -12.56
CA MET A 262 9.01 50.71 -13.10
C MET A 262 9.61 52.04 -12.58
N LYS A 263 9.84 52.13 -11.25
CA LYS A 263 10.47 53.31 -10.63
C LYS A 263 11.86 53.60 -11.17
N LEU A 264 12.69 52.57 -11.38
CA LEU A 264 14.02 52.72 -11.95
C LEU A 264 13.98 53.12 -13.42
N SER A 265 13.05 52.54 -14.19
CA SER A 265 12.85 52.88 -15.60
C SER A 265 12.41 54.34 -15.77
N ASP A 266 11.53 54.85 -14.91
CA ASP A 266 11.11 56.26 -14.91
C ASP A 266 12.26 57.20 -14.52
N LYS A 267 13.08 56.81 -13.54
CA LYS A 267 14.29 57.56 -13.17
C LYS A 267 15.30 57.61 -14.33
N LEU A 268 15.42 56.53 -15.10
CA LEU A 268 16.31 56.47 -16.26
C LEU A 268 15.82 57.38 -17.39
N LYS A 269 14.52 57.33 -17.73
CA LYS A 269 13.92 58.23 -18.73
C LYS A 269 14.12 59.70 -18.38
N LYS A 270 13.85 60.09 -17.13
CA LYS A 270 14.08 61.46 -16.64
C LYS A 270 15.53 61.93 -16.71
N LYS A 271 16.50 61.01 -16.70
CA LYS A 271 17.92 61.32 -16.89
C LYS A 271 18.31 61.43 -18.37
N GLN A 272 17.63 60.73 -19.27
CA GLN A 272 17.88 60.81 -20.71
C GLN A 272 17.26 62.06 -21.36
N GLU A 273 16.26 62.66 -20.72
CA GLU A 273 15.59 63.89 -21.16
C GLU A 273 16.25 65.19 -20.63
N ARG A 274 17.32 65.09 -19.83
CA ARG A 274 18.11 66.22 -19.32
C ARG A 274 19.49 66.24 -19.95
#